data_AF-A0A3E4VCM0-F1
#
_entry.id   AF-A0A3E4VCM0-F1
#
_cell.length_a   1.000
_cell.length_b   1.000
_cell.length_c   1.000
_cell.angle_alpha   90.00
_cell.angle_beta   90.00
_cell.angle_gamma   90.00
#
_symmetry.space_group_name_H-M   'P 1'
#
loop_
_entity.id
_entity.type
_entity.pdbx_description
1 polymer ?
#
loop_
_entity_poly.entity_id
_entity_poly.type
_entity_poly.pdbx_seq_one_letter_code
_entity_poly.pdbx_strand_id
1 'polypeptide(L)'
;MDITRIHEYTDIYMEAYLRALNKTHNADLAVQVAMGVTFAVTNTLEAQKPKTEPQAQPQGINPVALLAAMFANAARQQPRDDIENESDDDE
;
A
#
# COMPACT_ATOMS: atom_id res chain seq x y z
N MET A 1 10.42 -16.22 18.64
CA MET A 1 10.05 -15.71 17.30
C MET A 1 11.12 -16.21 16.35
N ASP A 2 10.79 -17.21 15.54
CA ASP A 2 11.77 -17.93 14.73
C ASP A 2 12.42 -17.00 13.71
N ILE A 3 13.75 -16.91 13.76
CA ILE A 3 14.58 -16.10 12.85
C ILE A 3 14.25 -16.43 11.37
N THR A 4 13.85 -17.68 11.09
CA THR A 4 13.35 -18.14 9.79
C THR A 4 12.19 -17.30 9.25
N ARG A 5 11.23 -16.90 10.09
CA ARG A 5 10.09 -16.07 9.63
C ARG A 5 10.50 -14.64 9.32
N ILE A 6 11.53 -14.13 9.99
CA ILE A 6 12.06 -12.79 9.72
C ILE A 6 12.69 -12.77 8.32
N HIS A 7 13.43 -13.82 7.95
CA HIS A 7 14.01 -13.94 6.62
C HIS A 7 12.94 -14.06 5.53
N GLU A 8 11.93 -14.92 5.70
CA GLU A 8 10.83 -15.04 4.73
C GLU A 8 10.11 -13.71 4.50
N TYR A 9 9.77 -12.98 5.57
CA TYR A 9 9.10 -11.68 5.41
C TYR A 9 10.01 -10.61 4.82
N THR A 10 11.32 -10.69 5.10
CA THR A 10 12.31 -9.80 4.50
C THR A 10 12.44 -10.07 3.00
N ASP A 11 12.48 -11.33 2.58
CA ASP A 11 12.58 -11.72 1.17
C ASP A 11 11.32 -11.30 0.39
N ILE A 12 10.14 -11.54 0.96
CA ILE A 12 8.85 -11.08 0.40
C ILE A 12 8.83 -9.56 0.24
N TYR A 13 9.25 -8.83 1.29
CA TYR A 13 9.30 -7.38 1.26
C TYR A 13 10.25 -6.87 0.16
N MET A 14 11.48 -7.41 0.10
CA MET A 14 12.49 -6.98 -0.86
C MET A 14 12.09 -7.29 -2.31
N GLU A 15 11.50 -8.46 -2.57
CA GLU A 15 11.02 -8.87 -3.89
C GLU A 15 9.88 -7.96 -4.37
N ALA A 16 8.92 -7.67 -3.48
CA ALA A 16 7.81 -6.77 -3.78
C ALA A 16 8.30 -5.32 -4.01
N TYR A 17 9.24 -4.84 -3.18
CA TYR A 17 9.84 -3.52 -3.30
C TYR A 17 10.54 -3.34 -4.65
N LEU A 18 11.44 -4.25 -5.03
CA LEU A 18 12.18 -4.15 -6.28
C LEU A 18 11.26 -4.21 -7.50
N ARG A 19 10.24 -5.06 -7.47
CA ARG A 19 9.24 -5.14 -8.55
C ARG A 19 8.40 -3.86 -8.67
N ALA A 20 7.99 -3.30 -7.54
CA ALA A 20 7.22 -2.07 -7.54
C ALA A 20 8.09 -0.90 -8.01
N LEU A 21 9.33 -0.78 -7.51
CA LEU A 21 10.27 0.25 -7.91
C LEU A 21 10.55 0.22 -9.42
N ASN A 22 10.74 -0.97 -9.99
CA ASN A 22 10.95 -1.13 -11.44
C ASN A 22 9.73 -0.74 -12.29
N LYS A 23 8.51 -0.78 -11.72
CA LYS A 23 7.29 -0.39 -12.43
C LYS A 23 6.95 1.08 -12.23
N THR A 24 7.05 1.57 -11.01
CA THR A 24 6.59 2.91 -10.61
C THR A 24 7.67 3.95 -10.78
N HIS A 25 8.94 3.55 -10.76
CA HIS A 25 10.10 4.45 -10.69
C HIS A 25 9.99 5.44 -9.52
N ASN A 26 9.25 5.06 -8.47
CA ASN A 26 8.97 5.88 -7.29
C ASN A 26 9.19 5.04 -6.04
N ALA A 27 10.15 5.46 -5.21
CA ALA A 27 10.56 4.73 -4.01
C ALA A 27 9.47 4.68 -2.94
N ASP A 28 8.75 5.78 -2.71
CA ASP A 28 7.70 5.85 -1.69
C ASP A 28 6.53 4.92 -2.04
N LEU A 29 6.12 4.91 -3.32
CA LEU A 29 5.07 4.02 -3.80
C LEU A 29 5.54 2.55 -3.75
N ALA A 30 6.82 2.29 -4.02
CA ALA A 30 7.39 0.95 -3.91
C ALA A 30 7.42 0.44 -2.47
N VAL A 31 7.76 1.29 -1.49
CA VAL A 31 7.69 0.95 -0.05
C VAL A 31 6.25 0.61 0.35
N GLN A 32 5.28 1.44 -0.04
CA GLN A 32 3.87 1.24 0.30
C GLN A 32 3.33 -0.09 -0.25
N VAL A 33 3.65 -0.40 -1.51
CA VAL A 33 3.27 -1.67 -2.14
C VAL A 33 3.93 -2.85 -1.43
N ALA A 34 5.24 -2.77 -1.16
CA ALA A 34 5.97 -3.84 -0.47
C ALA A 34 5.43 -4.12 0.93
N MET A 35 5.09 -3.07 1.69
CA MET A 35 4.44 -3.20 3.00
C MET A 35 3.08 -3.90 2.88
N GLY A 36 2.25 -3.48 1.92
CA GLY A 36 0.93 -4.07 1.68
C GLY A 36 1.00 -5.55 1.30
N VAL A 37 1.93 -5.92 0.41
CA VAL A 37 2.16 -7.32 0.00
C VAL A 37 2.63 -8.15 1.18
N THR A 38 3.62 -7.66 1.95
CA THR A 38 4.14 -8.38 3.12
C THR A 38 3.03 -8.63 4.14
N PHE A 39 2.19 -7.64 4.42
CA PHE A 39 1.05 -7.78 5.32
C PHE A 39 0.00 -8.78 4.81
N ALA A 40 -0.33 -8.77 3.51
CA ALA A 40 -1.26 -9.72 2.94
C ALA A 40 -0.73 -11.16 3.01
N VAL A 41 0.56 -11.35 2.76
CA VAL A 41 1.20 -12.67 2.80
C VAL A 41 1.32 -13.18 4.24
N THR A 42 1.72 -12.36 5.21
CA THR A 42 1.80 -12.78 6.62
C THR A 42 0.42 -13.14 7.18
N ASN A 43 -0.62 -12.36 6.85
CA ASN A 43 -1.98 -12.62 7.33
C ASN A 43 -2.59 -13.88 6.69
N THR A 44 -2.30 -14.15 5.42
CA THR A 44 -2.77 -15.38 4.73
C THR A 44 -1.98 -16.64 5.11
N LEU A 45 -0.69 -16.50 5.43
CA LEU A 45 0.14 -17.59 5.97
C LEU A 45 -0.30 -17.98 7.40
N GLU A 46 -0.59 -17.00 8.25
CA GLU A 46 -1.12 -17.26 9.59
C GLU A 46 -2.55 -17.83 9.55
N ALA A 47 -3.39 -17.39 8.60
CA ALA A 47 -4.75 -17.92 8.41
C ALA A 47 -4.81 -19.37 7.89
N GLN A 48 -3.73 -19.86 7.28
CA GLN A 48 -3.63 -21.25 6.81
C GLN A 48 -3.12 -22.24 7.88
N LYS A 49 -2.72 -21.76 9.06
CA LYS A 49 -2.49 -22.67 10.20
C LYS A 49 -3.83 -23.23 10.67
N PRO A 50 -3.94 -24.55 10.94
CA PRO A 50 -5.14 -25.10 11.54
C PRO A 50 -5.45 -24.36 12.85
N LYS A 51 -6.65 -23.77 12.93
CA LYS A 51 -7.14 -23.02 14.09
C LYS A 51 -7.34 -23.96 15.27
N THR A 52 -6.30 -24.14 16.07
CA THR A 52 -6.46 -24.58 17.46
C THR A 52 -6.37 -23.33 18.33
N GLU A 53 -7.47 -22.56 18.36
CA GLU A 53 -7.88 -21.59 19.40
C GLU A 53 -8.64 -20.38 18.80
N PRO A 54 -9.73 -19.92 19.45
CA PRO A 54 -10.48 -18.76 18.99
C PRO A 54 -9.71 -17.48 19.38
N GLN A 55 -8.84 -17.01 18.49
CA GLN A 55 -8.26 -15.68 18.65
C GLN A 55 -9.33 -14.61 18.38
N ALA A 56 -9.62 -13.82 19.42
CA ALA A 56 -10.44 -12.63 19.34
C ALA A 56 -9.91 -11.71 18.22
N GLN A 57 -10.76 -11.45 17.22
CA GLN A 57 -10.49 -10.45 16.19
C GLN A 57 -10.23 -9.10 16.87
N PRO A 58 -9.06 -8.47 16.69
CA PRO A 58 -8.94 -7.06 17.00
C PRO A 58 -9.90 -6.33 16.06
N GLN A 59 -10.62 -5.35 16.57
CA GLN A 59 -11.41 -4.40 15.78
C GLN A 59 -10.43 -3.58 14.91
N GLY A 60 -9.95 -4.21 13.85
CA GLY A 60 -8.87 -3.75 12.99
C GLY A 60 -9.43 -2.98 11.81
N ILE A 61 -8.78 -1.87 11.52
CA ILE A 61 -9.01 -1.00 10.37
C ILE A 61 -9.31 -1.85 9.13
N ASN A 62 -10.49 -1.61 8.53
CA ASN A 62 -10.92 -2.36 7.36
C ASN A 62 -9.94 -2.07 6.20
N PRO A 63 -9.24 -3.07 5.66
CA PRO A 63 -8.19 -2.86 4.65
C PRO A 63 -8.75 -2.28 3.34
N VAL A 64 -10.03 -2.51 3.04
CA VAL A 64 -10.71 -1.90 1.90
C VAL A 64 -10.92 -0.40 2.14
N ALA A 65 -11.28 -0.02 3.37
CA ALA A 65 -11.41 1.40 3.73
C ALA A 65 -10.07 2.14 3.68
N LEU A 66 -8.97 1.47 4.06
CA LEU A 66 -7.63 2.04 3.97
C LEU A 66 -7.21 2.28 2.51
N LEU A 67 -7.45 1.30 1.63
CA LEU A 67 -7.17 1.44 0.20
C LEU A 67 -8.03 2.54 -0.43
N ALA A 68 -9.32 2.59 -0.11
CA ALA A 68 -10.21 3.65 -0.59
C ALA A 68 -9.76 5.04 -0.13
N ALA A 69 -9.29 5.17 1.12
CA ALA A 69 -8.75 6.42 1.65
C ALA A 69 -7.47 6.86 0.91
N MET A 70 -6.59 5.92 0.55
CA MET A 70 -5.38 6.23 -0.23
C MET A 70 -5.72 6.78 -1.62
N PHE A 71 -6.67 6.16 -2.33
CA PHE A 71 -7.15 6.66 -3.63
C PHE A 71 -7.84 8.03 -3.51
N ALA A 72 -8.68 8.22 -2.50
CA ALA A 72 -9.33 9.49 -2.25
C ALA A 72 -8.34 10.63 -1.94
N ASN A 73 -7.24 10.30 -1.26
CA ASN A 73 -6.19 11.28 -0.96
C ASN A 73 -5.36 11.63 -2.21
N ALA A 74 -5.08 10.66 -3.08
CA ALA A 74 -4.40 10.90 -4.36
C ALA A 74 -5.23 11.77 -5.32
N ALA A 75 -6.55 11.57 -5.38
CA ALA A 75 -7.46 12.40 -6.19
C ALA A 75 -7.54 13.85 -5.70
N ARG A 76 -7.26 14.10 -4.42
CA ARG A 76 -7.21 15.45 -3.83
C ARG A 76 -5.90 16.21 -4.08
N GLN A 77 -4.88 15.55 -4.65
CA GLN A 77 -3.59 16.16 -4.99
C GLN A 77 -3.50 16.62 -6.45
N GLN A 78 -4.61 16.63 -7.20
CA GLN A 78 -4.64 17.31 -8.50
C GLN A 78 -4.29 18.80 -8.28
N PRO A 79 -3.26 19.34 -8.95
CA PRO A 79 -3.02 20.77 -8.96
C PRO A 79 -4.30 21.46 -9.44
N ARG A 80 -4.76 22.48 -8.71
CA ARG A 80 -5.68 23.43 -9.31
C ARG A 80 -4.90 24.10 -10.43
N ASP A 81 -5.30 23.82 -11.67
CA ASP A 81 -4.93 24.66 -12.80
C ASP A 81 -5.61 26.02 -12.58
N ASP A 82 -5.01 26.85 -11.72
CA ASP A 82 -5.21 28.29 -11.70
C ASP A 82 -4.55 28.82 -12.98
N ILE A 83 -5.23 28.67 -14.13
CA ILE A 83 -4.94 29.47 -15.31
C ILE A 83 -5.83 30.71 -15.21
N GLU A 84 -5.26 31.73 -14.58
CA GLU A 84 -5.56 33.12 -14.88
C GLU A 84 -5.33 33.33 -16.38
N ASN A 85 -6.40 33.28 -17.18
CA ASN A 85 -6.34 33.73 -18.57
C ASN A 85 -6.79 35.19 -18.61
N GLU A 86 -5.90 36.08 -18.15
CA GLU A 86 -5.87 37.45 -18.63
C GLU A 86 -5.40 37.41 -20.08
N SER A 87 -6.31 37.66 -21.03
CA SER A 87 -5.96 38.21 -22.34
C SER A 87 -7.21 38.84 -22.94
N ASP A 88 -7.18 40.16 -22.96
CA ASP A 88 -7.80 40.99 -24.01
C ASP A 88 -7.51 40.35 -25.37
N ASP A 89 -8.55 40.18 -26.19
CA ASP A 89 -8.38 40.27 -27.64
C ASP A 89 -9.66 40.82 -28.27
N ASP A 90 -9.46 41.88 -29.05
CA ASP A 90 -10.44 42.77 -29.66
C ASP A 90 -11.19 42.10 -30.83
N GLU A 91 -12.52 42.28 -30.92
CA GLU A 91 -13.26 42.45 -32.19
C GLU A 91 -14.51 43.34 -32.00
#